data_AF-A0A2V1AG38-F1
#
_entry.id   AF-A0A2V1AG38-F1
#
_cell.length_a   1.000
_cell.length_b   1.000
_cell.length_c   1.000
_cell.angle_alpha   90.00
_cell.angle_beta   90.00
_cell.angle_gamma   90.00
#
_symmetry.space_group_name_H-M   'P 1'
#
loop_
_entity.id
_entity.type
_entity.pdbx_description
1 polymer ?
#
loop_
_entity_poly.entity_id
_entity_poly.type
_entity_poly.pdbx_seq_one_letter_code
_entity_poly.pdbx_strand_id
1 'polypeptide(L)'
;MSGLLDQAMVEDIARHCPGEFLAFHKCMAKPPSEADCVVEQMALTKCVKSKVPLFQQIQNTCAGKLQAYEACLKSNNSNQKKCQADLQSLRECASGVVGK
;
A
#
# COMPACT_ATOMS: atom_id res chain seq x y z
N MET A 1 8.19 14.07 -2.89
CA MET A 1 6.98 14.20 -2.06
C MET A 1 6.36 12.85 -1.63
N SER A 2 6.94 11.69 -1.99
CA SER A 2 6.41 10.38 -1.52
C SER A 2 6.60 10.13 -0.02
N GLY A 3 7.65 10.67 0.61
CA GLY A 3 7.95 10.39 2.03
C GLY A 3 6.85 10.80 3.03
N LEU A 4 6.07 11.84 2.76
CA LEU A 4 4.97 12.25 3.64
C LEU A 4 3.79 11.27 3.56
N LEU A 5 3.43 10.84 2.35
CA LEU A 5 2.40 9.83 2.13
C LEU A 5 2.81 8.50 2.77
N ASP A 6 4.06 8.08 2.57
CA ASP A 6 4.59 6.84 3.13
C ASP A 6 4.58 6.89 4.67
N GLN A 7 5.01 8.01 5.27
CA GLN A 7 4.98 8.19 6.72
C GLN A 7 3.56 8.20 7.28
N ALA A 8 2.63 8.95 6.67
CA ALA A 8 1.24 9.01 7.10
C ALA A 8 0.56 7.63 7.01
N MET A 9 0.84 6.87 5.94
CA MET A 9 0.37 5.49 5.81
C MET A 9 0.91 4.61 6.92
N VAL A 10 2.23 4.61 7.14
CA VAL A 10 2.85 3.77 8.18
C VAL A 10 2.31 4.11 9.57
N GLU A 11 2.16 5.39 9.89
CA GLU A 11 1.59 5.81 11.18
C GLU A 11 0.13 5.37 11.34
N ASP A 12 -0.70 5.53 10.31
CA ASP A 12 -2.11 5.17 10.37
C ASP A 12 -2.30 3.64 10.46
N ILE A 13 -1.47 2.88 9.73
CA ILE A 13 -1.40 1.42 9.82
C ILE A 13 -0.96 0.98 11.22
N ALA A 14 0.09 1.59 11.79
CA ALA A 14 0.57 1.24 13.12
C ALA A 14 -0.48 1.54 14.21
N ARG A 15 -1.31 2.58 14.02
CA ARG A 15 -2.41 2.92 14.94
C ARG A 15 -3.59 1.96 14.86
N HIS A 16 -4.00 1.57 13.65
CA HIS A 16 -5.23 0.79 13.44
C HIS A 16 -5.02 -0.73 13.30
N CYS A 17 -3.81 -1.15 12.92
CA CYS A 17 -3.42 -2.54 12.70
C CYS A 17 -2.11 -2.90 13.42
N PRO A 18 -1.94 -2.55 14.72
CA PRO A 18 -0.66 -2.72 15.41
C PRO A 18 -0.18 -4.18 15.48
N GLY A 19 -1.11 -5.13 15.67
CA GLY A 19 -0.78 -6.55 15.81
C GLY A 19 -0.26 -7.16 14.52
N GLU A 20 -1.00 -6.98 13.43
CA GLU A 20 -0.66 -7.46 12.09
C GLU A 20 0.60 -6.77 11.57
N PHE A 21 0.76 -5.47 11.85
CA PHE A 21 1.94 -4.70 11.48
C PHE A 21 3.19 -5.26 12.18
N LEU A 22 3.14 -5.45 13.50
CA LEU A 22 4.24 -6.06 14.26
C LEU A 22 4.53 -7.50 13.83
N ALA A 23 3.51 -8.30 13.54
CA ALA A 23 3.68 -9.68 13.08
C ALA A 23 4.44 -9.74 11.75
N PHE A 24 4.03 -8.93 10.78
CA PHE A 24 4.69 -8.83 9.49
C PHE A 24 6.16 -8.37 9.63
N HIS A 25 6.40 -7.31 10.40
CA HIS A 25 7.77 -6.83 10.64
C HIS A 25 8.64 -7.85 11.38
N LYS A 26 8.09 -8.60 12.35
CA LYS A 26 8.82 -9.67 13.04
C LYS A 26 9.16 -10.83 12.11
N CYS A 27 8.28 -11.16 11.17
CA CYS A 27 8.55 -12.17 10.15
C CYS A 27 9.69 -11.71 9.23
N MET A 28 9.58 -10.50 8.67
CA MET A 28 10.60 -9.91 7.80
C MET A 28 11.96 -9.70 8.48
N ALA A 29 11.99 -9.60 9.81
CA ALA A 29 13.23 -9.47 10.57
C ALA A 29 14.06 -10.77 10.65
N LYS A 30 13.51 -11.93 10.23
CA LYS A 30 14.21 -13.21 10.24
C LYS A 30 14.52 -13.68 8.82
N PRO A 31 15.70 -14.26 8.55
CA PRO A 31 15.95 -14.96 7.29
C PRO A 31 15.20 -16.33 7.25
N PRO A 32 14.74 -16.81 6.07
CA PRO A 32 14.89 -16.24 4.74
C PRO A 32 13.58 -15.75 4.06
N SER A 33 13.63 -14.58 3.42
CA SER A 33 12.75 -14.13 2.34
C SER A 33 11.30 -13.68 2.65
N GLU A 34 10.90 -12.63 1.94
CA GLU A 34 9.52 -12.08 1.89
C GLU A 34 8.47 -13.13 1.49
N ALA A 35 8.89 -14.18 0.78
CA ALA A 35 8.02 -15.30 0.38
C ALA A 35 7.51 -16.13 1.58
N ASP A 36 8.24 -16.14 2.69
CA ASP A 36 7.84 -16.87 3.90
C ASP A 36 6.84 -16.08 4.76
N CYS A 37 6.72 -14.76 4.52
CA CYS A 37 5.88 -13.84 5.28
C CYS A 37 4.55 -13.51 4.59
N VAL A 38 4.14 -14.31 3.60
CA VAL A 38 2.91 -14.08 2.83
C VAL A 38 1.67 -14.12 3.72
N VAL A 39 1.65 -14.97 4.76
CA VAL A 39 0.52 -15.08 5.69
C VAL A 39 0.34 -13.77 6.46
N GLU A 40 1.41 -13.25 7.02
CA GLU A 40 1.43 -11.99 7.77
C GLU A 40 1.16 -10.80 6.84
N GLN A 41 1.68 -10.84 5.61
CA GLN A 41 1.41 -9.82 4.59
C GLN A 41 -0.08 -9.78 4.22
N MET A 42 -0.72 -10.94 4.04
CA MET A 42 -2.15 -11.03 3.78
C MET A 42 -2.98 -10.55 4.96
N ALA A 43 -2.60 -10.91 6.18
CA ALA A 43 -3.27 -10.46 7.40
C ALA A 43 -3.19 -8.94 7.54
N LEU A 44 -2.00 -8.36 7.37
CA LEU A 44 -1.78 -6.92 7.38
C LEU A 44 -2.61 -6.24 6.28
N THR A 45 -2.53 -6.73 5.03
CA THR A 45 -3.29 -6.18 3.91
C THR A 45 -4.80 -6.18 4.18
N LYS A 46 -5.33 -7.25 4.77
CA LYS A 46 -6.75 -7.34 5.14
C LYS A 46 -7.12 -6.32 6.21
N CYS A 47 -6.26 -6.14 7.22
CA CYS A 47 -6.47 -5.14 8.24
C CYS A 47 -6.44 -3.72 7.64
N VAL A 48 -5.43 -3.40 6.82
CA VAL A 48 -5.30 -2.08 6.18
C VAL A 48 -6.54 -1.73 5.34
N LYS A 49 -7.03 -2.67 4.53
CA LYS A 49 -8.24 -2.47 3.72
C LYS A 49 -9.51 -2.20 4.55
N SER A 50 -9.60 -2.77 5.75
CA SER A 50 -10.82 -2.74 6.56
C SER A 50 -10.81 -1.71 7.70
N LYS A 51 -9.64 -1.38 8.24
CA LYS A 51 -9.51 -0.59 9.47
C LYS A 51 -8.71 0.71 9.33
N VAL A 52 -7.91 0.88 8.29
CA VAL A 52 -7.07 2.08 8.12
C VAL A 52 -7.85 3.13 7.33
N PRO A 53 -8.33 4.22 7.98
CA PRO A 53 -9.23 5.17 7.33
C PRO A 53 -8.56 5.89 6.17
N LEU A 54 -7.28 6.24 6.30
CA LEU A 54 -6.55 6.94 5.24
C LEU A 54 -6.42 6.07 3.99
N PHE A 55 -6.23 4.75 4.16
CA PHE A 55 -6.20 3.81 3.04
C PHE A 55 -7.55 3.75 2.34
N GLN A 56 -8.66 3.69 3.09
CA GLN A 56 -10.00 3.69 2.52
C GLN A 56 -10.31 4.99 1.76
N GLN A 57 -9.89 6.13 2.30
CA GLN A 57 -10.04 7.42 1.63
C GLN A 57 -9.26 7.48 0.30
N ILE A 58 -8.00 7.02 0.30
CA ILE A 58 -7.20 6.94 -0.92
C ILE A 58 -7.85 5.96 -1.91
N GLN A 59 -8.28 4.79 -1.44
CA GLN A 59 -8.90 3.78 -2.28
C GLN A 59 -10.18 4.31 -2.95
N ASN A 60 -11.02 5.03 -2.22
CA ASN A 60 -12.26 5.60 -2.75
C ASN A 60 -12.00 6.80 -3.67
N THR A 61 -11.12 7.72 -3.26
CA THR A 61 -10.83 8.96 -4.01
C THR A 61 -10.03 8.68 -5.28
N CYS A 62 -9.08 7.75 -5.19
CA CYS A 62 -8.15 7.42 -6.27
C CYS A 62 -8.49 6.09 -6.95
N ALA A 63 -9.72 5.56 -6.79
CA ALA A 63 -10.16 4.28 -7.33
C ALA A 63 -9.84 4.11 -8.82
N GLY A 64 -10.13 5.13 -9.64
CA GLY A 64 -9.86 5.10 -11.08
C GLY A 64 -8.35 5.08 -11.40
N LYS A 65 -7.50 5.74 -10.61
CA LYS A 65 -6.04 5.71 -10.78
C LYS A 65 -5.45 4.36 -10.34
N LEU A 66 -5.99 3.78 -9.27
CA LEU A 66 -5.66 2.41 -8.83
C LEU A 66 -5.98 1.39 -9.92
N GLN A 67 -7.18 1.47 -10.51
CA GLN A 67 -7.59 0.58 -11.59
C GLN A 67 -6.72 0.73 -12.84
N ALA A 68 -6.35 1.94 -13.22
CA ALA A 68 -5.44 2.18 -14.35
C ALA A 68 -4.06 1.55 -14.11
N TYR A 69 -3.50 1.74 -12.91
CA TYR A 69 -2.22 1.12 -12.54
C TYR A 69 -2.29 -0.40 -12.52
N GLU A 70 -3.33 -0.99 -11.91
CA GLU A 70 -3.54 -2.43 -11.91
C GLU A 70 -3.73 -3.00 -13.33
N ALA A 71 -4.46 -2.29 -14.20
CA ALA A 71 -4.64 -2.68 -15.59
C ALA A 71 -3.30 -2.66 -16.34
N CYS A 72 -2.48 -1.64 -16.14
CA CYS A 72 -1.15 -1.58 -16.73
C CYS A 72 -0.27 -2.75 -16.25
N LEU A 73 -0.26 -3.06 -14.94
CA LEU A 73 0.51 -4.18 -14.39
C LEU A 73 0.06 -5.51 -15.00
N LYS A 74 -1.25 -5.76 -15.08
CA LYS A 74 -1.81 -6.98 -15.70
C LYS A 74 -1.37 -7.12 -17.16
N SER A 75 -1.37 -6.03 -17.93
CA SER A 75 -0.94 -6.03 -19.33
C SER A 75 0.59 -6.15 -19.51
N ASN A 76 1.38 -5.89 -18.48
CA ASN A 76 2.85 -5.82 -18.57
C ASN A 76 3.57 -6.85 -17.67
N ASN A 77 2.95 -7.98 -17.34
CA ASN A 77 3.54 -9.02 -16.47
C ASN A 77 4.03 -8.48 -15.12
N SER A 78 3.23 -7.61 -14.50
CA SER A 78 3.57 -6.92 -13.25
C SER A 78 4.84 -6.06 -13.31
N ASN A 79 5.28 -5.66 -14.52
CA ASN A 79 6.45 -4.81 -14.69
C ASN A 79 6.14 -3.35 -14.33
N GLN A 80 6.46 -2.99 -13.09
CA GLN A 80 6.25 -1.64 -12.56
C GLN A 80 6.95 -0.54 -13.38
N LYS A 81 8.10 -0.83 -14.03
CA LYS A 81 8.83 0.20 -14.81
C LYS A 81 8.02 0.68 -16.01
N LYS A 82 7.22 -0.20 -16.62
CA LYS A 82 6.34 0.16 -17.74
C LYS A 82 5.10 0.94 -17.31
N CYS A 83 4.75 0.86 -16.03
CA CYS A 83 3.56 1.49 -15.43
C CYS A 83 3.92 2.69 -14.55
N GLN A 84 5.11 3.28 -14.73
CA GLN A 84 5.59 4.42 -13.95
C GLN A 84 4.63 5.62 -14.04
N ALA A 85 4.05 5.90 -15.21
CA ALA A 85 3.12 7.01 -15.40
C ALA A 85 1.83 6.84 -14.59
N ASP A 86 1.24 5.64 -14.61
CA ASP A 86 0.05 5.32 -13.80
C ASP A 86 0.36 5.32 -12.31
N LEU A 87 1.54 4.79 -11.92
CA LEU A 87 2.02 4.81 -10.54
C LEU A 87 2.20 6.24 -10.02
N GLN A 88 2.79 7.12 -10.84
CA GLN A 88 2.99 8.51 -10.50
C GLN A 88 1.65 9.23 -10.34
N SER A 89 0.73 9.05 -11.30
CA SER A 89 -0.62 9.61 -11.22
C SER A 89 -1.38 9.15 -9.97
N LEU A 90 -1.22 7.89 -9.57
CA LEU A 90 -1.80 7.35 -8.35
C LEU A 90 -1.18 8.00 -7.10
N ARG A 91 0.15 8.15 -7.06
CA ARG A 91 0.84 8.79 -5.93
C ARG A 91 0.47 10.26 -5.77
N GLU A 92 0.31 10.99 -6.88
CA GLU A 92 -0.13 12.39 -6.86
C GLU A 92 -1.55 12.50 -6.29
N CYS A 93 -2.46 11.63 -6.70
CA CYS A 93 -3.80 11.56 -6.12
C CYS A 93 -3.77 11.25 -4.61
N ALA A 94 -3.02 10.22 -4.20
CA ALA A 94 -2.91 9.83 -2.80
C ALA A 94 -2.27 10.92 -1.92
N SER A 95 -1.26 11.63 -2.44
CA SER A 95 -0.63 12.77 -1.74
C SER A 95 -1.62 13.92 -1.53
N GLY A 96 -2.53 14.14 -2.48
CA GLY A 96 -3.61 15.13 -2.34
C GLY A 96 -4.68 14.75 -1.32
N VAL A 97 -4.79 13.47 -0.95
CA VAL A 97 -5.66 13.01 0.14
C VAL A 97 -5.01 13.25 1.50
N VAL A 98 -3.70 12.98 1.63
CA VAL A 98 -2.95 13.19 2.88
C VAL A 98 -2.73 14.67 3.20
N GLY A 99 -2.56 15.51 2.17
CA GLY A 99 -2.34 16.96 2.32
C GLY A 99 -3.60 17.79 2.52
N LYS A 100 -4.79 17.18 2.63
CA LYS A 100 -6.06 17.83 2.94
C LYS A 100 -6.38 17.73 4.43
#